data_AF-A0A3D1BLY5-F1
#
_entry.id   AF-A0A3D1BLY5-F1
#
_cell.length_a   1.000
_cell.length_b   1.000
_cell.length_c   1.000
_cell.angle_alpha   90.00
_cell.angle_beta   90.00
_cell.angle_gamma   90.00
#
_symmetry.space_group_name_H-M   'P 1'
#
loop_
_entity.id
_entity.type
_entity.pdbx_description
1 polymer ?
#
loop_
_entity_poly.entity_id
_entity_poly.type
_entity_poly.pdbx_seq_one_letter_code
_entity_poly.pdbx_strand_id
1 'polypeptide(L)'
;MSVPYLITFRPIDRFFFGTSHSFAEGFFAESMKYPQPTTILGCLRNTILIQQNIVIMQQNGRYIPDITANSQASRLTGTSKINGLNDNDDNFGVIERLSPVFIVTQKNSNMEDILFPVPAEVERNGDFFRYVKYEKKDNAISSYSGIKKDFAIDRDPKLYPSSSLGGKDFWNAYIDNKQLPYNSDYAEDKAFITHTSVGIGRENRVAKPGMFYTKIDYSFKEGYSFGVLVWLSNGNVLKDSVITMGGEQSV
;
A
#
# COMPACT_ATOMS: atom_id res chain seq x y z
N MET A 1 -18.35 20.05 7.81
CA MET A 1 -17.17 19.97 6.93
C MET A 1 -16.31 18.85 7.47
N SER A 2 -15.93 17.87 6.65
CA SER A 2 -14.99 16.83 7.09
C SER A 2 -13.63 17.40 7.43
N VAL A 3 -12.99 16.82 8.44
CA VAL A 3 -11.64 17.19 8.87
C VAL A 3 -10.67 16.13 8.32
N PRO A 4 -9.58 16.54 7.65
CA PRO A 4 -8.52 15.62 7.26
C PRO A 4 -7.68 15.22 8.48
N TYR A 5 -7.39 13.93 8.60
CA TYR A 5 -6.48 13.36 9.59
C TYR A 5 -5.35 12.64 8.87
N LEU A 6 -4.11 12.86 9.33
CA LEU A 6 -2.99 11.99 8.99
C LEU A 6 -3.04 10.78 9.90
N ILE A 7 -3.26 9.60 9.33
CA ILE A 7 -3.17 8.32 10.04
C ILE A 7 -1.88 7.64 9.58
N THR A 8 -1.08 7.20 10.55
CA THR A 8 0.14 6.44 10.29
C THR A 8 0.03 5.02 10.83
N PHE A 9 0.44 4.06 10.01
CA PHE A 9 0.52 2.65 10.39
C PHE A 9 2.00 2.28 10.53
N ARG A 10 2.43 2.02 11.76
CA ARG A 10 3.77 1.52 12.06
C ARG A 10 3.69 0.01 12.24
N PRO A 11 4.16 -0.79 11.27
CA PRO A 11 4.25 -2.23 11.45
C PRO A 11 5.13 -2.55 12.66
N ILE A 12 4.66 -3.43 13.53
CA ILE A 12 5.41 -3.91 14.69
C ILE A 12 6.45 -4.94 14.25
N ASP A 13 6.06 -5.78 13.29
CA ASP A 13 6.91 -6.84 12.72
C ASP A 13 6.75 -6.87 11.18
N ARG A 14 7.04 -8.03 10.58
CA ARG A 14 6.83 -8.29 9.16
C ARG A 14 5.37 -8.16 8.80
N PHE A 15 5.13 -7.56 7.63
CA PHE A 15 3.84 -7.45 7.01
C PHE A 15 3.79 -8.19 5.68
N PHE A 16 2.60 -8.73 5.39
CA PHE A 16 2.31 -9.38 4.11
C PHE A 16 1.01 -8.83 3.53
N PHE A 17 1.09 -8.15 2.38
CA PHE A 17 -0.05 -7.69 1.60
C PHE A 17 -0.20 -8.60 0.38
N GLY A 18 -1.25 -9.41 0.36
CA GLY A 18 -1.46 -10.41 -0.69
C GLY A 18 -1.61 -9.79 -2.08
N THR A 19 -1.07 -10.46 -3.08
CA THR A 19 -1.29 -10.18 -4.50
C THR A 19 -2.43 -11.04 -5.04
N SER A 20 -2.84 -10.82 -6.29
CA SER A 20 -3.81 -11.68 -6.99
C SER A 20 -3.31 -13.13 -7.13
N HIS A 21 -2.00 -13.34 -7.19
CA HIS A 21 -1.36 -14.65 -7.18
C HIS A 21 -1.12 -15.07 -5.73
N SER A 22 -2.20 -15.37 -5.01
CA SER A 22 -2.13 -15.85 -3.63
C SER A 22 -1.79 -17.35 -3.57
N PHE A 23 -1.40 -17.81 -2.37
CA PHE A 23 -0.88 -19.16 -2.02
C PHE A 23 -1.55 -20.40 -2.67
N ALA A 24 -2.72 -20.25 -3.30
CA ALA A 24 -3.41 -21.31 -4.01
C ALA A 24 -2.84 -21.61 -5.42
N GLU A 25 -2.14 -20.67 -6.05
CA GLU A 25 -1.77 -20.77 -7.48
C GLU A 25 -0.27 -21.06 -7.73
N GLY A 26 0.58 -21.10 -6.70
CA GLY A 26 2.00 -21.40 -6.89
C GLY A 26 2.81 -21.64 -5.62
N PHE A 27 4.03 -22.14 -5.82
CA PHE A 27 5.03 -22.38 -4.76
C PHE A 27 5.72 -21.10 -4.28
N PHE A 28 5.27 -19.92 -4.72
CA PHE A 28 5.90 -18.64 -4.45
C PHE A 28 4.83 -17.60 -4.14
N ALA A 29 4.91 -17.01 -2.95
CA ALA A 29 4.02 -15.97 -2.46
C ALA A 29 4.84 -14.72 -2.14
N GLU A 30 4.65 -13.67 -2.91
CA GLU A 30 5.31 -12.38 -2.68
C GLU A 30 4.29 -11.35 -2.22
N SER A 31 4.62 -10.68 -1.11
CA SER A 31 3.88 -9.53 -0.62
C SER A 31 4.02 -8.35 -1.58
N MET A 32 2.99 -7.51 -1.67
CA MET A 32 3.19 -6.14 -2.13
C MET A 32 3.94 -5.36 -1.04
N LYS A 33 4.77 -4.39 -1.44
CA LYS A 33 5.41 -3.46 -0.48
C LYS A 33 4.41 -2.48 0.13
N TYR A 34 3.37 -2.13 -0.63
CA TYR A 34 2.34 -1.18 -0.22
C TYR A 34 0.99 -1.89 -0.07
N PRO A 35 0.21 -1.58 0.97
CA PRO A 35 -1.16 -2.05 1.07
C PRO A 35 -2.02 -1.39 -0.01
N GLN A 36 -2.98 -2.13 -0.54
CA GLN A 36 -3.97 -1.56 -1.44
C GLN A 36 -4.91 -0.60 -0.68
N PRO A 37 -5.50 0.40 -1.35
CA PRO A 37 -6.50 1.27 -0.74
C PRO A 37 -7.66 0.51 -0.08
N THR A 38 -8.04 -0.63 -0.67
CA THR A 38 -9.05 -1.54 -0.14
C THR A 38 -8.65 -2.18 1.18
N THR A 39 -7.37 -2.55 1.34
CA THR A 39 -6.80 -3.05 2.60
C THR A 39 -6.86 -1.99 3.69
N ILE A 40 -6.46 -0.76 3.37
CA ILE A 40 -6.52 0.38 4.31
C ILE A 40 -7.96 0.65 4.73
N LEU A 41 -8.88 0.73 3.77
CA LEU A 41 -10.30 0.97 4.05
C LEU A 41 -10.90 -0.13 4.94
N GLY A 42 -10.62 -1.40 4.63
CA GLY A 42 -11.06 -2.53 5.45
C GLY A 42 -10.50 -2.48 6.87
N CYS A 43 -9.22 -2.12 7.01
CA CYS A 43 -8.56 -1.97 8.30
C CYS A 43 -9.18 -0.83 9.13
N LEU A 44 -9.40 0.34 8.53
CA LEU A 44 -10.04 1.49 9.18
C LEU A 44 -11.46 1.15 9.62
N ARG A 45 -12.27 0.55 8.73
CA ARG A 45 -13.63 0.09 9.05
C ARG A 45 -13.65 -0.87 10.25
N ASN A 46 -12.77 -1.86 10.25
CA ASN A 46 -12.65 -2.81 11.36
C ASN A 46 -12.26 -2.09 12.67
N THR A 47 -11.28 -1.19 12.60
CA THR A 47 -10.81 -0.41 13.76
C THR A 47 -11.92 0.45 14.36
N ILE A 48 -12.71 1.13 13.52
CA ILE A 48 -13.87 1.92 13.96
C ILE A 48 -14.85 1.03 14.73
N LEU A 49 -15.20 -0.14 14.18
CA LEU A 49 -16.14 -1.06 14.82
C LEU A 49 -15.63 -1.60 16.15
N ILE A 50 -14.33 -1.94 16.24
CA ILE A 50 -13.68 -2.38 17.48
C ILE A 50 -13.74 -1.25 18.52
N GLN A 51 -13.34 -0.03 18.17
CA GLN A 51 -13.31 1.10 19.09
C GLN A 51 -14.71 1.53 19.56
N GLN A 52 -15.75 1.26 18.76
CA GLN A 52 -17.15 1.50 19.12
C GLN A 52 -17.81 0.31 19.84
N ASN A 53 -17.09 -0.78 20.10
CA ASN A 53 -17.60 -2.01 20.71
C ASN A 53 -18.76 -2.67 19.94
N ILE A 54 -18.73 -2.62 18.60
CA ILE A 54 -19.78 -3.14 17.69
C ILE A 54 -19.41 -4.50 17.08
N VAL A 55 -18.31 -5.11 17.54
CA VAL A 55 -17.83 -6.41 17.06
C VAL A 55 -18.23 -7.56 17.97
N ILE A 56 -18.53 -8.73 17.40
CA ILE A 56 -18.76 -9.96 18.15
C ILE A 56 -17.46 -10.76 18.16
N MET A 57 -16.98 -11.14 19.36
CA MET A 57 -15.87 -12.09 19.48
C MET A 57 -16.35 -13.49 19.06
N GLN A 58 -15.73 -14.08 18.04
CA GLN A 58 -15.86 -15.52 17.82
C GLN A 58 -14.97 -16.31 18.80
N GLN A 59 -15.33 -17.58 19.01
CA GLN A 59 -14.59 -18.54 19.84
C GLN A 59 -13.13 -18.76 19.41
N ASN A 60 -12.76 -18.37 18.19
CA ASN A 60 -11.39 -18.43 17.65
C ASN A 60 -10.60 -17.12 17.85
N GLY A 61 -11.13 -16.16 18.60
CA GLY A 61 -10.50 -14.86 18.86
C GLY A 61 -10.60 -13.85 17.71
N ARG A 62 -11.31 -14.17 16.62
CA ARG A 62 -11.52 -13.23 15.51
C ARG A 62 -12.78 -12.39 15.74
N TYR A 63 -12.64 -11.09 15.54
CA TYR A 63 -13.77 -10.15 15.55
C TYR A 63 -14.48 -10.20 14.20
N ILE A 64 -15.78 -10.52 14.19
CA ILE A 64 -16.61 -10.37 13.00
C ILE A 64 -17.60 -9.22 13.22
N PRO A 65 -17.57 -8.20 12.35
CA PRO A 65 -18.62 -7.19 12.26
C PRO A 65 -19.97 -7.84 11.95
N ASP A 66 -20.98 -7.64 12.79
CA ASP A 66 -22.36 -7.96 12.43
C ASP A 66 -22.96 -6.80 11.62
N ILE A 67 -22.58 -6.73 10.34
CA ILE A 67 -22.98 -5.65 9.43
C ILE A 67 -24.47 -5.77 9.06
N THR A 68 -24.99 -7.00 9.01
CA THR A 68 -26.35 -7.30 8.53
C THR A 68 -27.43 -7.21 9.60
N ALA A 69 -27.12 -7.42 10.87
CA ALA A 69 -28.11 -7.28 11.95
C ALA A 69 -28.03 -5.93 12.70
N ASN A 70 -26.99 -5.11 12.47
CA ASN A 70 -26.77 -3.88 13.21
C ASN A 70 -26.78 -2.62 12.32
N SER A 71 -27.84 -1.82 12.46
CA SER A 71 -28.00 -0.52 11.77
C SER A 71 -26.88 0.48 12.08
N GLN A 72 -26.23 0.37 13.25
CA GLN A 72 -25.09 1.20 13.62
C GLN A 72 -23.81 0.80 12.87
N ALA A 73 -23.56 -0.50 12.67
CA ALA A 73 -22.38 -0.96 11.93
C ALA A 73 -22.42 -0.45 10.49
N SER A 74 -23.57 -0.62 9.82
CA SER A 74 -23.80 -0.12 8.45
C SER A 74 -23.64 1.41 8.35
N ARG A 75 -24.08 2.16 9.37
CA ARG A 75 -23.88 3.63 9.41
C ARG A 75 -22.41 4.02 9.54
N LEU A 76 -21.63 3.25 10.29
CA LEU A 76 -20.21 3.55 10.55
C LEU A 76 -19.32 3.15 9.38
N THR A 77 -19.51 1.95 8.82
CA THR A 77 -18.63 1.44 7.76
C THR A 77 -19.18 1.65 6.36
N GLY A 78 -20.45 2.04 6.25
CA GLY A 78 -21.12 2.17 4.97
C GLY A 78 -21.53 0.83 4.37
N THR A 79 -22.18 0.90 3.21
CA THR A 79 -22.76 -0.23 2.48
C THR A 79 -21.93 -0.66 1.28
N SER A 80 -21.01 0.19 0.82
CA SER A 80 -20.20 -0.07 -0.38
C SER A 80 -19.41 -1.37 -0.25
N LYS A 81 -19.67 -2.26 -1.21
CA LYS A 81 -18.84 -3.44 -1.44
C LYS A 81 -17.55 -2.99 -2.13
N ILE A 82 -16.46 -3.69 -1.83
CA ILE A 82 -15.16 -3.42 -2.44
C ILE A 82 -15.06 -4.05 -3.86
N ASN A 83 -16.16 -4.60 -4.38
CA ASN A 83 -16.18 -5.50 -5.52
C ASN A 83 -16.43 -4.76 -6.84
N GLY A 84 -15.67 -3.71 -7.12
CA GLY A 84 -15.54 -3.12 -8.46
C GLY A 84 -15.87 -1.63 -8.58
N LEU A 85 -15.25 -0.98 -9.56
CA LEU A 85 -15.40 0.46 -9.89
C LEU A 85 -16.76 0.83 -10.52
N ASN A 86 -17.68 -0.15 -10.66
CA ASN A 86 -18.96 0.00 -11.34
C ASN A 86 -20.17 -0.02 -10.39
N ASP A 87 -19.95 -0.13 -9.08
CA ASP A 87 -21.02 0.04 -8.10
C ASP A 87 -21.26 1.55 -7.89
N ASN A 88 -22.48 2.01 -8.12
CA ASN A 88 -22.91 3.39 -7.83
C ASN A 88 -23.08 3.66 -6.31
N ASP A 89 -22.59 2.76 -5.46
CA ASP A 89 -22.65 2.91 -4.01
C ASP A 89 -21.32 3.45 -3.48
N ASP A 90 -21.26 4.77 -3.32
CA ASP A 90 -20.12 5.50 -2.72
C ASP A 90 -20.26 5.67 -1.19
N ASN A 91 -21.16 4.94 -0.54
CA ASN A 91 -21.34 5.01 0.90
C ASN A 91 -20.27 4.21 1.67
N PHE A 92 -19.20 4.91 2.04
CA PHE A 92 -18.13 4.40 2.91
C PHE A 92 -18.36 4.65 4.42
N GLY A 93 -19.57 5.10 4.81
CA GLY A 93 -19.95 5.34 6.20
C GLY A 93 -19.37 6.65 6.73
N VAL A 94 -18.64 6.60 7.85
CA VAL A 94 -18.01 7.79 8.43
C VAL A 94 -16.72 8.20 7.71
N ILE A 95 -16.14 7.32 6.90
CA ILE A 95 -14.98 7.61 6.06
C ILE A 95 -15.50 8.25 4.78
N GLU A 96 -15.23 9.53 4.57
CA GLU A 96 -15.71 10.24 3.38
C GLU A 96 -14.71 10.13 2.22
N ARG A 97 -13.41 10.21 2.51
CA ARG A 97 -12.33 10.17 1.51
C ARG A 97 -11.07 9.52 2.08
N LEU A 98 -10.29 8.91 1.21
CA LEU A 98 -9.01 8.29 1.51
C LEU A 98 -7.97 8.71 0.45
N SER A 99 -6.79 9.15 0.87
CA SER A 99 -5.69 9.38 -0.07
C SER A 99 -5.02 8.07 -0.49
N PRO A 100 -4.18 8.08 -1.54
CA PRO A 100 -3.19 7.04 -1.73
C PRO A 100 -2.30 6.88 -0.50
N VAL A 101 -1.73 5.68 -0.35
CA VAL A 101 -0.76 5.36 0.71
C VAL A 101 0.60 5.92 0.31
N PHE A 102 1.30 6.50 1.28
CA PHE A 102 2.67 7.01 1.15
C PHE A 102 3.53 6.53 2.31
N ILE A 103 4.82 6.80 2.25
CA ILE A 103 5.75 6.52 3.35
C ILE A 103 5.96 7.80 4.16
N VAL A 104 5.96 7.68 5.47
CA VAL A 104 6.26 8.78 6.39
C VAL A 104 7.58 8.47 7.07
N THR A 105 8.53 9.41 7.01
CA THR A 105 9.75 9.36 7.81
C THR A 105 9.53 10.07 9.13
N GLN A 106 10.05 9.50 10.20
CA GLN A 106 9.87 9.98 11.56
C GLN A 106 11.20 9.95 12.32
N LYS A 107 11.43 11.02 13.08
CA LYS A 107 12.57 11.14 13.99
C LYS A 107 12.06 11.61 15.35
N ASN A 108 12.37 10.85 16.41
CA ASN A 108 11.90 11.14 17.77
C ASN A 108 10.38 11.37 17.85
N SER A 109 9.60 10.53 17.15
CA SER A 109 8.14 10.61 17.06
C SER A 109 7.57 11.85 16.35
N ASN A 110 8.41 12.70 15.74
CA ASN A 110 7.97 13.78 14.87
C ASN A 110 8.12 13.38 13.41
N MET A 111 7.12 13.72 12.60
CA MET A 111 7.19 13.57 11.15
C MET A 111 8.29 14.48 10.58
N GLU A 112 9.18 13.90 9.78
CA GLU A 112 10.26 14.60 9.10
C GLU A 112 9.90 14.89 7.64
N ASP A 113 9.43 13.89 6.90
CA ASP A 113 9.05 14.01 5.49
C ASP A 113 7.96 13.00 5.09
N ILE A 114 7.37 13.23 3.91
CA ILE A 114 6.43 12.33 3.25
C ILE A 114 7.03 11.91 1.91
N LEU A 115 7.20 10.61 1.71
CA LEU A 115 7.85 10.05 0.54
C LEU A 115 6.85 9.34 -0.38
N PHE A 116 6.94 9.63 -1.67
CA PHE A 116 6.20 8.94 -2.74
C PHE A 116 7.17 8.31 -3.73
N PRO A 117 6.78 7.23 -4.44
CA PRO A 117 7.59 6.66 -5.51
C PRO A 117 7.97 7.69 -6.57
N VAL A 118 9.25 7.74 -6.95
CA VAL A 118 9.72 8.60 -8.05
C VAL A 118 9.06 8.16 -9.36
N PRO A 119 8.58 9.09 -10.22
CA PRO A 119 7.95 8.76 -11.49
C PRO A 119 8.86 7.95 -12.43
N ALA A 120 8.26 7.10 -13.25
CA ALA A 120 9.00 6.18 -14.12
C ALA A 120 9.72 6.88 -15.29
N GLU A 121 9.33 8.13 -15.58
CA GLU A 121 9.92 9.07 -16.52
C GLU A 121 11.15 9.80 -15.98
N VAL A 122 11.61 9.43 -14.78
CA VAL A 122 12.79 9.99 -14.14
C VAL A 122 13.83 8.89 -13.94
N GLU A 123 15.10 9.21 -14.18
CA GLU A 123 16.22 8.30 -13.93
C GLU A 123 17.34 8.96 -13.13
N ARG A 124 18.05 8.15 -12.36
CA ARG A 124 19.19 8.60 -11.56
C ARG A 124 20.38 8.88 -12.47
N ASN A 125 20.98 10.06 -12.32
CA ASN A 125 22.21 10.46 -12.98
C ASN A 125 23.20 11.00 -11.93
N GLY A 126 23.99 10.09 -11.34
CA GLY A 126 24.90 10.42 -10.24
C GLY A 126 24.13 10.88 -8.99
N ASP A 127 24.27 12.17 -8.68
CA ASP A 127 23.74 12.83 -7.47
C ASP A 127 22.44 13.60 -7.71
N PHE A 128 21.84 13.47 -8.90
CA PHE A 128 20.55 14.07 -9.21
C PHE A 128 19.72 13.14 -10.08
N PHE A 129 18.45 13.50 -10.25
CA PHE A 129 17.52 12.86 -11.15
C PHE A 129 17.36 13.69 -12.42
N ARG A 130 17.22 13.04 -13.57
CA ARG A 130 16.89 13.70 -14.84
C ARG A 130 15.65 13.08 -15.47
N TYR A 131 14.91 13.90 -16.22
CA TYR A 131 13.83 13.43 -17.05
C TYR A 131 14.38 12.55 -18.18
N VAL A 132 13.79 11.37 -18.35
CA VAL A 132 14.02 10.52 -19.51
C VAL A 132 13.42 11.24 -20.72
N LYS A 133 14.26 11.51 -21.71
CA LYS A 133 13.79 12.08 -22.97
C LYS A 133 13.18 10.97 -23.81
N TYR A 134 11.92 11.15 -24.19
CA TYR A 134 11.23 10.26 -25.09
C TYR A 134 11.31 10.81 -26.52
N GLU A 135 11.92 10.05 -27.42
CA GLU A 135 11.84 10.37 -28.85
C GLU A 135 10.56 9.75 -29.43
N LYS A 136 9.78 10.59 -30.12
CA LYS A 136 8.63 10.12 -30.87
C LYS A 136 9.14 9.37 -32.11
N LYS A 137 8.74 8.12 -32.26
CA LYS A 137 8.98 7.33 -33.47
C LYS A 137 7.66 7.09 -34.17
N ASP A 138 7.50 7.66 -35.36
CA ASP A 138 6.32 7.41 -36.18
C ASP A 138 6.32 5.93 -36.62
N ASN A 139 5.13 5.31 -36.68
CA ASN A 139 4.96 3.90 -37.10
C ASN A 139 5.70 2.84 -36.24
N ALA A 140 5.97 3.12 -34.96
CA ALA A 140 6.52 2.11 -34.05
C ALA A 140 5.53 0.95 -33.83
N ILE A 141 6.02 -0.29 -33.88
CA ILE A 141 5.22 -1.47 -33.53
C ILE A 141 5.10 -1.51 -32.01
N SER A 142 3.89 -1.40 -31.49
CA SER A 142 3.63 -1.63 -30.06
C SER A 142 3.97 -3.08 -29.70
N SER A 143 4.92 -3.27 -28.78
CA SER A 143 5.27 -4.59 -28.25
C SER A 143 4.10 -5.27 -27.53
N TYR A 144 3.10 -4.48 -27.08
CA TYR A 144 1.95 -4.98 -26.34
C TYR A 144 0.78 -5.37 -27.25
N SER A 145 0.52 -4.59 -28.31
CA SER A 145 -0.65 -4.78 -29.17
C SER A 145 -0.32 -5.28 -30.57
N GLY A 146 0.95 -5.30 -31.00
CA GLY A 146 1.36 -5.67 -32.37
C GLY A 146 0.93 -4.68 -33.47
N ILE A 147 0.17 -3.64 -33.09
CA ILE A 147 -0.34 -2.60 -33.98
C ILE A 147 0.70 -1.48 -34.06
N LYS A 148 0.94 -0.97 -35.28
CA LYS A 148 1.71 0.26 -35.48
C LYS A 148 0.96 1.42 -34.87
N LYS A 149 1.57 2.08 -33.90
CA LYS A 149 1.00 3.27 -33.30
C LYS A 149 2.12 4.30 -33.11
N ASP A 150 1.75 5.57 -33.16
CA ASP A 150 2.65 6.67 -32.85
C ASP A 150 2.79 6.79 -31.32
N PHE A 151 3.46 5.82 -30.70
CA PHE A 151 3.88 5.94 -29.30
C PHE A 151 5.39 6.11 -29.28
N ALA A 152 5.85 7.01 -28.41
CA ALA A 152 7.23 7.03 -28.02
C ALA A 152 7.61 5.67 -27.41
N ILE A 153 8.84 5.24 -27.62
CA ILE A 153 9.76 4.71 -26.61
C ILE A 153 10.99 4.18 -27.37
N ASP A 154 12.10 4.90 -27.23
CA ASP A 154 13.43 4.27 -27.13
C ASP A 154 13.93 4.55 -25.71
N ARG A 155 13.36 3.83 -24.74
CA ARG A 155 13.95 3.71 -23.41
C ARG A 155 14.81 2.47 -23.50
N ASP A 156 16.10 2.58 -23.16
CA ASP A 156 16.94 1.40 -23.02
C ASP A 156 16.24 0.45 -22.03
N PRO A 157 15.81 -0.76 -22.45
CA PRO A 157 15.10 -1.69 -21.58
C PRO A 157 15.96 -2.17 -20.40
N LYS A 158 17.28 -1.89 -20.41
CA LYS A 158 18.18 -2.12 -19.28
C LYS A 158 18.12 -1.01 -18.22
N LEU A 159 17.53 0.14 -18.52
CA LEU A 159 17.31 1.21 -17.55
C LEU A 159 16.07 0.89 -16.72
N TYR A 160 16.30 0.22 -15.59
CA TYR A 160 15.25 -0.03 -14.60
C TYR A 160 14.73 1.30 -14.03
N PRO A 161 13.41 1.43 -13.76
CA PRO A 161 12.88 2.57 -13.03
C PRO A 161 13.59 2.70 -11.68
N SER A 162 13.82 3.93 -11.22
CA SER A 162 14.50 4.12 -9.94
C SER A 162 13.68 3.51 -8.82
N SER A 163 14.25 2.57 -8.07
CA SER A 163 13.70 2.08 -6.80
C SER A 163 13.94 3.10 -5.68
N SER A 164 13.53 4.35 -5.90
CA SER A 164 13.76 5.49 -5.02
C SER A 164 12.46 6.22 -4.75
N LEU A 165 12.39 6.84 -3.59
CA LEU A 165 11.29 7.66 -3.16
C LEU A 165 11.71 9.14 -3.22
N GLY A 166 10.77 10.00 -3.59
CA GLY A 166 10.90 11.45 -3.57
C GLY A 166 10.20 12.02 -2.35
N GLY A 167 10.92 12.82 -1.57
CA GLY A 167 10.36 13.63 -0.48
C GLY A 167 9.92 15.00 -0.95
N LYS A 168 9.62 15.91 -0.01
CA LYS A 168 9.08 17.24 -0.29
C LYS A 168 9.91 18.03 -1.32
N ASP A 169 11.23 18.05 -1.18
CA ASP A 169 12.10 18.84 -2.07
C ASP A 169 12.10 18.30 -3.50
N PHE A 170 12.06 16.96 -3.65
CA PHE A 170 11.93 16.33 -4.96
C PHE A 170 10.61 16.74 -5.64
N TRP A 171 9.48 16.63 -4.94
CA TRP A 171 8.18 16.92 -5.54
C TRP A 171 7.95 18.39 -5.83
N ASN A 172 8.47 19.29 -4.98
CA ASN A 172 8.47 20.72 -5.27
C ASN A 172 9.26 21.02 -6.54
N ALA A 173 10.46 20.43 -6.68
CA ALA A 173 11.25 20.58 -7.90
C ALA A 173 10.54 19.99 -9.13
N TYR A 174 9.87 18.84 -8.97
CA TYR A 174 9.12 18.17 -10.02
C TYR A 174 7.97 19.00 -10.57
N ILE A 175 7.16 19.56 -9.68
CA ILE A 175 6.02 20.42 -10.05
C ILE A 175 6.51 21.72 -10.70
N ASP A 176 7.61 22.28 -10.21
CA ASP A 176 8.20 23.51 -10.72
C ASP A 176 9.04 23.31 -11.99
N ASN A 177 9.16 22.08 -12.50
CA ASN A 177 10.04 21.71 -13.63
C ASN A 177 11.51 22.15 -13.42
N LYS A 178 12.02 21.99 -12.20
CA LYS A 178 13.41 22.28 -11.81
C LYS A 178 14.28 21.03 -11.84
N GLN A 179 15.58 21.20 -11.60
CA GLN A 179 16.50 20.08 -11.41
C GLN A 179 16.03 19.24 -10.22
N LEU A 180 15.88 17.93 -10.44
CA LEU A 180 15.33 17.01 -9.46
C LEU A 180 16.44 16.52 -8.51
N PRO A 181 16.35 16.84 -7.19
CA PRO A 181 17.35 16.38 -6.22
C PRO A 181 17.23 14.87 -6.00
N TYR A 182 18.37 14.19 -5.84
CA TYR A 182 18.41 12.81 -5.37
C TYR A 182 18.79 12.78 -3.89
N ASN A 183 18.06 11.99 -3.10
CA ASN A 183 18.43 11.69 -1.72
C ASN A 183 18.66 10.18 -1.58
N SER A 184 19.91 9.79 -1.27
CA SER A 184 20.29 8.39 -1.10
C SER A 184 19.60 7.70 0.08
N ASP A 185 19.16 8.47 1.08
CA ASP A 185 18.45 7.94 2.25
C ASP A 185 16.99 7.58 1.91
N TYR A 186 16.48 8.02 0.76
CA TYR A 186 15.14 7.73 0.29
C TYR A 186 15.10 6.58 -0.73
N ALA A 187 16.18 5.81 -0.88
CA ALA A 187 16.14 4.57 -1.64
C ALA A 187 15.19 3.55 -0.97
N GLU A 188 14.45 2.76 -1.75
CA GLU A 188 13.44 1.85 -1.18
C GLU A 188 14.04 0.79 -0.25
N ASP A 189 15.26 0.32 -0.52
CA ASP A 189 16.01 -0.64 0.32
C ASP A 189 16.52 0.00 1.64
N LYS A 190 16.40 1.33 1.77
CA LYS A 190 16.59 2.04 3.04
C LYS A 190 15.33 2.01 3.89
N ALA A 191 14.14 2.04 3.29
CA ALA A 191 12.89 1.94 4.02
C ALA A 191 12.50 0.48 4.33
N PHE A 192 12.50 -0.38 3.31
CA PHE A 192 12.01 -1.75 3.39
C PHE A 192 13.14 -2.75 3.65
N ILE A 193 12.88 -3.72 4.53
CA ILE A 193 13.71 -4.91 4.73
C ILE A 193 12.97 -6.09 4.11
N THR A 194 13.59 -6.77 3.15
CA THR A 194 13.05 -7.98 2.52
C THR A 194 13.40 -9.20 3.36
N HIS A 195 12.41 -10.05 3.61
CA HIS A 195 12.57 -11.32 4.30
C HIS A 195 12.11 -12.45 3.39
N THR A 196 12.89 -13.52 3.31
CA THR A 196 12.54 -14.72 2.55
C THR A 196 12.41 -15.90 3.53
N SER A 197 11.30 -16.62 3.43
CA SER A 197 11.02 -17.79 4.27
C SER A 197 10.49 -18.93 3.42
N VAL A 198 10.70 -20.16 3.90
CA VAL A 198 10.16 -21.39 3.28
C VAL A 198 9.16 -22.00 4.24
N GLY A 199 7.95 -22.26 3.75
CA GLY A 199 6.86 -22.85 4.49
C GLY A 199 6.46 -24.22 3.94
N ILE A 200 5.84 -25.02 4.81
CA ILE A 200 5.24 -26.31 4.46
C ILE A 200 3.80 -26.37 4.97
N GLY A 201 2.88 -26.79 4.09
CA GLY A 201 1.52 -27.15 4.46
C GLY A 201 1.52 -28.46 5.23
N ARG A 202 0.82 -28.49 6.37
CA ARG A 202 0.69 -29.67 7.22
C ARG A 202 -0.77 -30.07 7.35
N GLU A 203 -1.02 -31.37 7.36
CA GLU A 203 -2.29 -31.98 7.69
C GLU A 203 -2.04 -32.99 8.82
N ASN A 204 -2.77 -32.88 9.93
CA ASN A 204 -2.54 -33.71 11.13
C ASN A 204 -1.07 -33.71 11.62
N ARG A 205 -0.40 -32.55 11.58
CA ARG A 205 1.03 -32.34 11.92
C ARG A 205 2.03 -33.05 11.01
N VAL A 206 1.59 -33.66 9.91
CA VAL A 206 2.44 -34.28 8.90
C VAL A 206 2.54 -33.37 7.69
N ALA A 207 3.75 -33.23 7.13
CA ALA A 207 3.95 -32.45 5.91
C ALA A 207 3.20 -33.08 4.74
N LYS A 208 2.42 -32.28 4.01
CA LYS A 208 1.68 -32.75 2.84
C LYS A 208 2.58 -32.67 1.59
N PRO A 209 2.74 -33.77 0.83
CA PRO A 209 3.49 -33.73 -0.42
C PRO A 209 2.93 -32.66 -1.37
N GLY A 210 3.83 -31.88 -1.99
CA GLY A 210 3.46 -30.81 -2.93
C GLY A 210 2.94 -29.52 -2.28
N MET A 211 2.89 -29.43 -0.95
CA MET A 211 2.49 -28.20 -0.23
C MET A 211 3.72 -27.51 0.36
N PHE A 212 4.68 -27.14 -0.47
CA PHE A 212 5.78 -26.25 -0.07
C PHE A 212 5.53 -24.86 -0.67
N TYR A 213 6.02 -23.82 -0.02
CA TYR A 213 6.01 -22.49 -0.61
C TYR A 213 7.19 -21.67 -0.12
N THR A 214 7.69 -20.80 -0.98
CA THR A 214 8.60 -19.71 -0.64
C THR A 214 7.76 -18.46 -0.45
N LYS A 215 7.97 -17.74 0.64
CA LYS A 215 7.28 -16.50 0.96
C LYS A 215 8.28 -15.35 1.05
N ILE A 216 7.95 -14.24 0.39
CA ILE A 216 8.63 -12.96 0.57
C ILE A 216 7.68 -12.01 1.30
N ASP A 217 8.08 -11.60 2.50
CA ASP A 217 7.43 -10.56 3.29
C ASP A 217 8.41 -9.42 3.60
N TYR A 218 7.88 -8.30 4.08
CA TYR A 218 8.66 -7.09 4.30
C TYR A 218 8.50 -6.60 5.73
N SER A 219 9.49 -5.90 6.26
CA SER A 219 9.33 -5.04 7.44
C SER A 219 9.89 -3.66 7.14
N PHE A 220 9.58 -2.67 7.97
CA PHE A 220 10.24 -1.38 7.90
C PHE A 220 11.51 -1.32 8.75
N LYS A 221 12.47 -0.49 8.34
CA LYS A 221 13.49 0.02 9.25
C LYS A 221 12.85 1.00 10.23
N GLU A 222 13.52 1.20 11.37
CA GLU A 222 13.08 2.19 12.34
C GLU A 222 13.00 3.59 11.71
N GLY A 223 11.98 4.35 12.10
CA GLY A 223 11.72 5.69 11.57
C GLY A 223 10.85 5.72 10.31
N TYR A 224 10.35 4.58 9.81
CA TYR A 224 9.42 4.53 8.69
C TYR A 224 8.04 3.98 9.10
N SER A 225 6.99 4.54 8.50
CA SER A 225 5.62 4.07 8.63
C SER A 225 4.85 4.31 7.33
N PHE A 226 3.74 3.59 7.14
CA PHE A 226 2.78 3.95 6.09
C PHE A 226 1.97 5.15 6.57
N GLY A 227 1.68 6.09 5.68
CA GLY A 227 0.81 7.22 5.92
C GLY A 227 -0.36 7.26 4.96
N VAL A 228 -1.49 7.76 5.46
CA VAL A 228 -2.67 8.05 4.66
C VAL A 228 -3.40 9.26 5.23
N LEU A 229 -3.97 10.09 4.35
CA LEU A 229 -4.91 11.13 4.73
C LEU A 229 -6.33 10.57 4.68
N VAL A 230 -7.07 10.74 5.78
CA VAL A 230 -8.44 10.26 5.93
C VAL A 230 -9.35 11.43 6.27
N TRP A 231 -10.44 11.58 5.53
CA TRP A 231 -11.49 12.55 5.86
C TRP A 231 -12.61 11.82 6.57
N LEU A 232 -12.79 12.13 7.84
CA LEU A 232 -13.84 11.54 8.67
C LEU A 232 -14.97 12.55 8.87
N SER A 233 -16.20 12.05 8.92
CA SER A 233 -17.36 12.86 9.32
C SER A 233 -17.20 13.33 10.79
N ASN A 234 -17.66 14.54 11.07
CA ASN A 234 -17.45 15.23 12.35
C ASN A 234 -17.72 14.35 13.59
N GLY A 235 -16.79 14.36 14.55
CA GLY A 235 -16.91 13.65 15.83
C GLY A 235 -16.32 12.24 15.84
N ASN A 236 -15.96 11.67 14.68
CA ASN A 236 -15.33 10.36 14.60
C ASN A 236 -13.80 10.51 14.62
N VAL A 237 -13.22 10.53 15.82
CA VAL A 237 -11.77 10.51 16.01
C VAL A 237 -11.34 9.08 16.31
N LEU A 238 -10.49 8.53 15.44
CA LEU A 238 -9.82 7.25 15.69
C LEU A 238 -8.75 7.44 16.75
N LYS A 239 -8.71 6.52 17.72
CA LYS A 239 -7.69 6.50 18.76
C LYS A 239 -6.53 5.60 18.35
N ASP A 240 -5.34 5.89 18.86
CA ASP A 240 -4.19 5.01 18.70
C ASP A 240 -4.50 3.63 19.27
N SER A 241 -4.21 2.59 18.49
CA SER A 241 -4.43 1.20 18.89
C SER A 241 -3.55 0.27 18.07
N VAL A 242 -3.31 -0.92 18.63
CA VAL A 242 -2.69 -2.02 17.90
C VAL A 242 -3.77 -2.69 17.06
N ILE A 243 -3.51 -2.83 15.76
CA ILE A 243 -4.47 -3.35 14.79
C ILE A 243 -3.80 -4.45 13.97
N THR A 244 -4.62 -5.27 13.31
CA THR A 244 -4.13 -6.21 12.31
C THR A 244 -4.41 -5.66 10.92
N MET A 245 -3.40 -5.67 10.05
CA MET A 245 -3.50 -5.14 8.68
C MET A 245 -2.76 -6.02 7.68
N GLY A 246 -3.48 -6.58 6.71
CA GLY A 246 -2.92 -7.49 5.71
C GLY A 246 -3.18 -8.97 6.00
N GLY A 247 -2.41 -9.83 5.34
CA GLY A 247 -2.44 -11.28 5.54
C GLY A 247 -1.62 -11.72 6.75
N GLU A 248 -1.69 -13.02 7.07
CA GLU A 248 -0.86 -13.67 8.10
C GLU A 248 -0.90 -13.00 9.49
N GLN A 249 -2.01 -12.33 9.83
CA GLN A 249 -2.16 -11.59 11.09
C GLN A 249 -1.05 -10.54 11.33
N SER A 250 -0.56 -9.92 10.26
CA SER A 250 0.41 -8.82 10.34
C SER A 250 -0.09 -7.71 11.27
N VAL A 251 0.73 -7.31 12.24
CA VAL A 251 0.43 -6.31 13.28
C VAL A 251 1.25 -5.04 13.09
#